data_AF-A0A7M2Y8P8-F1
#
_entry.id   AF-A0A7M2Y8P8-F1
#
_cell.length_a   1.000
_cell.length_b   1.000
_cell.length_c   1.000
_cell.angle_alpha   90.00
_cell.angle_beta   90.00
_cell.angle_gamma   90.00
#
_symmetry.space_group_name_H-M   'P 1'
#
loop_
_entity.id
_entity.type
_entity.pdbx_description
1 polymer ?
#
loop_
_entity_poly.entity_id
_entity_poly.type
_entity_poly.pdbx_seq_one_letter_code
_entity_poly.pdbx_strand_id
1 'polypeptide(L)'
;MFYLFFLLAVLLSFGLLLSVIKTGRFSIWAKAFRMIIVGISIVVFTYYFIQKSVDHFLENSLTVQVVNKLPFPVDFYIIKVNDDSDPDLKYETRHLGIIRNNYYRIDYLKMDSSDQYWIAAYMGKKNLVYFSQHSVPNKNEDQIIEVQNYIVQSSKLADIAKTHIEELKFENIKTAIWMTLGLLLVFLNLALLLRKAK
;
A
#
# COMPACT_ATOMS: atom_id res chain seq x y z
N MET A 1 -0.26 -11.32 0.13
CA MET A 1 0.68 -10.64 1.06
C MET A 1 0.22 -10.73 2.53
N PHE A 2 -1.06 -10.46 2.83
CA PHE A 2 -1.61 -10.57 4.19
C PHE A 2 -1.24 -11.87 4.94
N TYR A 3 -1.52 -13.04 4.35
CA TYR A 3 -1.28 -14.34 4.99
C TYR A 3 0.18 -14.58 5.35
N LEU A 4 1.11 -14.04 4.56
CA LEU A 4 2.55 -14.18 4.78
C LEU A 4 2.99 -13.39 6.01
N PHE A 5 2.55 -12.14 6.15
CA PHE A 5 2.86 -11.34 7.34
C PHE A 5 2.19 -11.89 8.61
N PHE A 6 0.95 -12.37 8.47
CA PHE A 6 0.25 -13.05 9.56
C PHE A 6 1.01 -14.29 10.05
N LEU A 7 1.42 -15.17 9.13
CA LEU A 7 2.17 -16.38 9.46
C LEU A 7 3.52 -16.07 10.09
N LEU A 8 4.25 -15.06 9.58
CA LEU A 8 5.49 -14.60 10.21
C LEU A 8 5.25 -14.08 11.63
N ALA A 9 4.19 -13.30 11.86
CA ALA A 9 3.87 -12.80 13.20
C ALA A 9 3.56 -13.95 14.18
N VAL A 10 2.84 -14.99 13.74
CA VAL A 10 2.58 -16.18 14.56
C VAL A 10 3.88 -16.91 14.89
N LEU A 11 4.74 -17.15 13.90
CA LEU A 11 6.04 -17.82 14.12
C LEU A 11 6.97 -17.02 15.04
N LEU A 12 7.04 -15.70 14.87
CA LEU A 12 7.84 -14.83 15.73
C LEU A 12 7.30 -14.77 17.17
N SER A 13 5.98 -14.83 17.33
CA SER A 13 5.32 -14.91 18.64
C SER A 13 5.64 -16.25 19.34
N PHE A 14 5.61 -17.36 18.58
CA PHE A 14 6.04 -18.66 19.09
C PHE A 14 7.54 -18.65 19.46
N GLY A 15 8.38 -18.02 18.64
CA GLY A 15 9.79 -17.78 18.94
C GLY A 15 10.01 -17.01 20.24
N LEU A 16 9.16 -16.03 20.55
CA LEU A 16 9.18 -15.31 21.82
C LEU A 16 8.82 -16.19 23.00
N LEU A 17 7.78 -17.03 22.89
CA LEU A 17 7.42 -17.98 23.96
C LEU A 17 8.56 -18.96 24.26
N LEU A 18 9.22 -19.46 23.21
CA LEU A 18 10.38 -20.34 23.35
C LEU A 18 11.58 -19.66 24.03
N SER A 19 11.63 -18.33 24.11
CA SER A 19 12.70 -17.60 24.81
C SER A 19 12.71 -17.83 26.33
N VAL A 20 11.59 -18.30 26.90
CA VAL A 20 11.48 -18.60 28.34
C VAL A 20 12.26 -19.86 28.72
N ILE A 21 12.52 -20.76 27.77
CA ILE A 21 13.20 -22.05 27.99
C ILE A 21 14.72 -21.84 28.06
N LYS A 22 15.24 -21.68 29.29
CA LYS A 22 16.65 -21.31 29.54
C LYS A 22 17.61 -22.48 29.77
N THR A 23 17.11 -23.71 30.00
CA THR A 23 17.95 -24.85 30.42
C THR A 23 17.65 -26.13 29.63
N GLY A 24 18.69 -26.92 29.35
CA GLY A 24 18.60 -28.23 28.69
C GLY A 24 18.83 -28.23 27.17
N ARG A 25 18.80 -29.43 26.55
CA ARG A 25 18.97 -29.63 25.09
C ARG A 25 17.91 -28.88 24.27
N PHE A 26 16.70 -28.73 24.82
CA PHE A 26 15.62 -27.95 24.21
C PHE A 26 15.93 -26.45 24.07
N SER A 27 16.81 -25.89 24.91
CA SER A 27 17.22 -24.48 24.81
C SER A 27 18.07 -24.22 23.56
N ILE A 28 18.89 -25.18 23.14
CA ILE A 28 19.72 -25.07 21.92
C ILE A 28 18.83 -25.05 20.68
N TRP A 29 17.89 -26.00 20.59
CA TRP A 29 16.91 -26.06 19.50
C TRP A 29 16.03 -24.80 19.44
N ALA A 30 15.55 -24.32 20.59
CA ALA A 30 14.79 -23.08 20.68
C ALA A 30 15.59 -21.86 20.18
N LYS A 31 16.88 -21.75 20.54
CA LYS A 31 17.74 -20.68 20.03
C LYS A 31 17.96 -20.78 18.51
N ALA A 32 18.23 -21.97 17.99
CA ALA A 32 18.43 -22.19 16.55
C ALA A 32 17.17 -21.82 15.75
N PHE A 33 16.00 -22.29 16.18
CA PHE A 33 14.71 -21.96 15.58
C PHE A 33 14.46 -20.44 15.54
N ARG A 34 14.73 -19.74 16.65
CA ARG A 34 14.57 -18.28 16.72
C ARG A 34 15.51 -17.54 15.78
N MET A 35 16.77 -17.96 15.68
CA MET A 35 17.72 -17.34 14.73
C MET A 35 17.25 -17.50 13.29
N ILE A 36 16.77 -18.69 12.92
CA ILE A 36 16.25 -18.96 11.58
C ILE A 36 15.04 -18.07 11.26
N ILE A 37 14.04 -18.01 12.15
CA ILE A 37 12.83 -17.21 11.91
C ILE A 37 13.15 -15.71 11.84
N VAL A 38 14.01 -15.21 12.72
CA VAL A 38 14.43 -13.80 12.69
C VAL A 38 15.15 -13.50 11.38
N GLY A 39 16.07 -14.37 10.94
CA GLY A 39 16.77 -14.23 9.66
C GLY A 39 15.81 -14.20 8.46
N ILE A 40 14.90 -15.17 8.38
CA ILE A 40 13.87 -15.21 7.32
C ILE A 40 13.01 -13.94 7.35
N SER A 41 12.58 -13.52 8.54
CA SER A 41 11.72 -12.34 8.71
C SER A 41 12.43 -11.07 8.22
N ILE A 42 13.72 -10.89 8.56
CA ILE A 42 14.52 -9.75 8.08
C ILE A 42 14.61 -9.75 6.55
N VAL A 43 14.90 -10.89 5.93
CA VAL A 43 14.97 -11.00 4.46
C VAL A 43 13.63 -10.63 3.82
N VAL A 44 12.53 -11.19 4.33
CA VAL A 44 11.19 -10.92 3.79
C VAL A 44 10.78 -9.46 3.95
N PHE A 45 10.98 -8.87 5.13
CA PHE A 45 10.67 -7.45 5.34
C PHE A 45 11.55 -6.56 4.46
N THR A 46 12.84 -6.85 4.35
CA THR A 46 13.76 -6.08 3.50
C THR A 46 13.35 -6.14 2.04
N TYR A 47 13.07 -7.34 1.51
CA TYR A 47 12.58 -7.52 0.15
C TYR A 47 11.30 -6.71 -0.10
N TYR A 48 10.33 -6.77 0.82
CA TYR A 48 9.08 -6.03 0.68
C TYR A 48 9.29 -4.52 0.75
N PHE A 49 10.14 -4.02 1.64
CA PHE A 49 10.46 -2.59 1.74
C PHE A 49 11.11 -2.10 0.45
N ILE A 50 12.04 -2.85 -0.14
CA ILE A 50 12.65 -2.50 -1.43
C ILE A 50 11.58 -2.47 -2.52
N GLN A 51 10.76 -3.52 -2.62
CA GLN A 51 9.69 -3.61 -3.62
C GLN A 51 8.69 -2.44 -3.52
N LYS A 52 8.40 -1.96 -2.30
CA LYS A 52 7.48 -0.83 -2.08
C LYS A 52 8.13 0.55 -2.15
N SER A 53 9.45 0.67 -1.95
CA SER A 53 10.15 1.97 -1.92
C SER A 53 10.78 2.34 -3.25
N VAL A 54 11.09 1.36 -4.10
CA VAL A 54 11.60 1.64 -5.44
C VAL A 54 10.41 2.01 -6.31
N ASP A 55 10.29 3.30 -6.63
CA ASP A 55 9.37 3.77 -7.66
C ASP A 55 9.81 3.16 -8.99
N HIS A 56 9.03 2.19 -9.48
CA HIS A 56 9.29 1.62 -10.79
C HIS A 56 8.81 2.67 -11.80
N PHE A 57 9.75 3.39 -12.41
CA PHE A 57 9.47 4.04 -13.69
C PHE A 57 9.00 2.94 -14.64
N LEU A 58 7.70 2.95 -14.94
CA LEU A 58 7.10 1.93 -15.78
C LEU A 58 7.34 2.35 -17.24
N GLU A 59 8.14 1.56 -17.96
CA GLU A 59 8.27 1.72 -19.40
C GLU A 59 6.90 1.50 -20.06
N ASN A 60 6.56 2.36 -21.05
CA ASN A 60 5.25 2.39 -21.71
C ASN A 60 4.05 2.68 -20.79
N SER A 61 4.24 3.54 -19.78
CA SER A 61 3.13 4.04 -18.94
C SER A 61 2.70 5.45 -19.32
N LEU A 62 1.40 5.72 -19.19
CA LEU A 62 0.83 7.06 -19.23
C LEU A 62 1.22 7.83 -17.97
N THR A 63 1.86 8.98 -18.13
CA THR A 63 2.13 9.89 -17.02
C THR A 63 0.87 10.70 -16.70
N VAL A 64 0.38 10.60 -15.47
CA VAL A 64 -0.73 11.43 -14.97
C VAL A 64 -0.23 12.35 -13.87
N GLN A 65 -0.24 13.65 -14.15
CA GLN A 65 0.09 14.69 -13.20
C GLN A 65 -1.19 15.30 -12.63
N VAL A 66 -1.43 15.11 -11.32
CA VAL A 66 -2.57 15.71 -10.62
C VAL A 66 -2.10 16.93 -9.86
N VAL A 67 -2.64 18.10 -10.21
CA VAL A 67 -2.33 19.39 -9.59
C VAL A 67 -3.50 19.80 -8.71
N ASN A 68 -3.25 20.02 -7.43
CA ASN A 68 -4.27 20.54 -6.53
C ASN A 68 -4.27 22.07 -6.55
N LYS A 69 -5.36 22.67 -7.03
CA LYS A 69 -5.60 24.12 -7.00
C LYS A 69 -6.66 24.53 -5.97
N LEU A 70 -7.16 23.58 -5.17
CA LEU A 70 -8.10 23.84 -4.08
C LEU A 70 -7.38 24.52 -2.90
N PRO A 71 -8.09 25.34 -2.10
CA PRO A 71 -7.49 26.11 -1.01
C PRO A 71 -6.88 25.23 0.10
N PHE A 72 -7.36 24.00 0.26
CA PHE A 72 -6.92 23.07 1.31
C PHE A 72 -6.16 21.86 0.73
N PRO A 73 -5.30 21.20 1.53
CA PRO A 73 -4.74 19.92 1.16
C PRO A 73 -5.84 18.86 1.00
N VAL A 74 -5.84 18.15 -0.12
CA VAL A 74 -6.83 17.12 -0.44
C VAL A 74 -6.12 15.81 -0.70
N ASP A 75 -6.74 14.72 -0.28
CA ASP A 75 -6.21 13.37 -0.43
C ASP A 75 -6.69 12.75 -1.75
N PHE A 76 -5.77 12.52 -2.68
CA PHE A 76 -6.09 12.09 -4.04
C PHE A 76 -5.87 10.59 -4.25
N TYR A 77 -6.73 10.01 -5.08
CA TYR A 77 -6.72 8.62 -5.51
C TYR A 77 -6.93 8.57 -7.02
N ILE A 78 -6.25 7.64 -7.67
CA ILE A 78 -6.50 7.28 -9.07
C ILE A 78 -7.08 5.87 -9.10
N ILE A 79 -8.08 5.66 -9.95
CA ILE A 79 -8.64 4.35 -10.22
C ILE A 79 -8.50 4.10 -11.71
N LYS A 80 -7.68 3.12 -12.10
CA LYS A 80 -7.61 2.65 -13.48
C LYS A 80 -8.72 1.62 -13.71
N VAL A 81 -9.44 1.75 -14.82
CA VAL A 81 -10.51 0.81 -15.19
C VAL A 81 -10.01 -0.08 -16.32
N ASN A 82 -9.72 -1.33 -16.03
CA ASN A 82 -9.32 -2.29 -17.05
C ASN A 82 -10.57 -2.87 -17.72
N ASP A 83 -10.51 -3.06 -19.03
CA ASP A 83 -11.62 -3.63 -19.82
C ASP A 83 -11.60 -5.16 -19.83
N ASP A 84 -10.65 -5.78 -19.13
CA ASP A 84 -10.47 -7.22 -19.10
C ASP A 84 -11.52 -7.94 -18.22
N SER A 85 -11.79 -9.19 -18.58
CA SER A 85 -13.05 -9.91 -18.25
C SER A 85 -13.21 -10.35 -16.79
N ASP A 86 -12.18 -10.14 -15.95
CA ASP A 86 -12.16 -10.57 -14.56
C ASP A 86 -12.66 -9.44 -13.64
N PRO A 87 -13.81 -9.62 -12.93
CA PRO A 87 -14.38 -8.59 -12.08
C PRO A 87 -13.44 -8.11 -10.97
N ASP A 88 -12.49 -8.94 -10.51
CA ASP A 88 -11.56 -8.58 -9.44
C ASP A 88 -10.40 -7.70 -9.94
N LEU A 89 -10.08 -7.74 -11.23
CA LEU A 89 -9.01 -6.93 -11.85
C LEU A 89 -9.53 -5.70 -12.58
N LYS A 90 -10.84 -5.51 -12.60
CA LYS A 90 -11.51 -4.42 -13.32
C LYS A 90 -11.13 -3.03 -12.80
N TYR A 91 -10.91 -2.88 -11.50
CA TYR A 91 -10.60 -1.59 -10.88
C TYR A 91 -9.28 -1.65 -10.11
N GLU A 92 -8.24 -1.02 -10.64
CA GLU A 92 -6.95 -0.89 -9.94
C GLU A 92 -6.90 0.48 -9.26
N THR A 93 -6.99 0.50 -7.93
CA THR A 93 -6.97 1.74 -7.14
C THR A 93 -5.58 2.03 -6.61
N ARG A 94 -5.11 3.27 -6.80
CA ARG A 94 -3.83 3.77 -6.31
C ARG A 94 -4.01 5.04 -5.48
N HIS A 95 -3.21 5.15 -4.44
CA HIS A 95 -3.19 6.32 -3.56
C HIS A 95 -2.11 7.28 -4.02
N LEU A 96 -2.50 8.45 -4.50
CA LEU A 96 -1.55 9.51 -4.86
C LEU A 96 -1.00 10.20 -3.63
N GLY A 97 -1.78 10.29 -2.57
CA GLY A 97 -1.42 10.99 -1.34
C GLY A 97 -2.11 12.33 -1.17
N ILE A 98 -1.77 13.00 -0.07
CA ILE A 98 -2.28 14.32 0.27
C ILE A 98 -1.48 15.37 -0.50
N ILE A 99 -2.13 16.02 -1.47
CA ILE A 99 -1.53 17.07 -2.29
C ILE A 99 -1.92 18.42 -1.71
N ARG A 100 -0.91 19.26 -1.41
CA ARG A 100 -1.12 20.62 -0.89
C ARG A 100 -1.58 21.56 -2.01
N ASN A 101 -2.20 22.67 -1.63
CA ASN A 101 -2.58 23.72 -2.59
C ASN A 101 -1.36 24.18 -3.41
N ASN A 102 -1.52 24.25 -4.73
CA ASN A 102 -0.51 24.58 -5.74
C ASN A 102 0.67 23.60 -5.84
N TYR A 103 0.52 22.40 -5.30
CA TYR A 103 1.46 21.31 -5.53
C TYR A 103 0.84 20.26 -6.45
N TYR A 104 1.71 19.43 -7.01
CA TYR A 104 1.32 18.32 -7.86
C TYR A 104 1.99 17.03 -7.41
N ARG A 105 1.38 15.91 -7.80
CA ARG A 105 2.03 14.60 -7.79
C ARG A 105 1.85 13.95 -9.15
N ILE A 106 2.84 13.15 -9.51
CA ILE A 106 2.87 12.39 -10.76
C ILE A 106 2.69 10.92 -10.39
N ASP A 107 1.89 10.20 -11.17
CA ASP A 107 1.79 8.76 -11.13
C ASP A 107 1.87 8.18 -12.55
N TYR A 108 2.34 6.95 -12.65
CA TYR A 108 2.63 6.26 -13.89
C TYR A 108 1.65 5.10 -14.07
N LEU A 109 0.70 5.28 -14.97
CA LEU A 109 -0.38 4.32 -15.20
C LEU A 109 -0.09 3.45 -16.41
N LYS A 110 0.01 2.14 -16.20
CA LYS A 110 0.14 1.17 -17.29
C LYS A 110 -1.25 0.89 -17.89
N MET A 111 -1.48 1.38 -19.10
CA MET A 111 -2.78 1.41 -19.79
C MET A 111 -2.95 0.34 -20.88
N ASP A 112 -2.13 -0.72 -20.86
CA ASP A 112 -2.17 -1.78 -21.88
C ASP A 112 -3.57 -2.37 -22.12
N SER A 113 -4.35 -2.55 -21.04
CA SER A 113 -5.70 -3.12 -21.04
C SER A 113 -6.78 -2.15 -20.53
N SER A 114 -6.50 -0.84 -20.57
CA SER A 114 -7.39 0.19 -20.04
C SER A 114 -7.43 1.42 -20.95
N ASP A 115 -8.62 1.93 -21.21
CA ASP A 115 -8.83 3.15 -22.01
C ASP A 115 -9.36 4.33 -21.15
N GLN A 116 -9.44 4.16 -19.83
CA GLN A 116 -9.93 5.20 -18.93
C GLN A 116 -9.41 5.05 -17.50
N TYR A 117 -9.33 6.19 -16.81
CA TYR A 117 -9.07 6.25 -15.38
C TYR A 117 -9.94 7.31 -14.71
N TRP A 118 -10.14 7.18 -13.42
CA TRP A 118 -10.92 8.10 -12.60
C TRP A 118 -10.00 8.75 -11.56
N ILE A 119 -10.28 10.01 -11.25
CA ILE A 119 -9.65 10.71 -10.14
C ILE A 119 -10.71 10.95 -9.08
N ALA A 120 -10.40 10.58 -7.85
CA ALA A 120 -11.22 10.83 -6.68
C ALA A 120 -10.40 11.58 -5.64
N ALA A 121 -10.99 12.61 -5.02
CA ALA A 121 -10.32 13.39 -3.99
C ALA A 121 -11.18 13.54 -2.74
N TYR A 122 -10.55 13.35 -1.59
CA TYR A 122 -11.19 13.42 -0.28
C TYR A 122 -10.66 14.58 0.54
N MET A 123 -11.59 15.33 1.13
CA MET A 123 -11.28 16.31 2.17
C MET A 123 -11.54 15.68 3.53
N GLY A 124 -10.48 15.38 4.28
CA GLY A 124 -10.56 14.65 5.54
C GLY A 124 -10.86 13.15 5.35
N LYS A 125 -11.50 12.51 6.34
CA LYS A 125 -11.59 11.03 6.39
C LYS A 125 -12.62 10.42 5.44
N LYS A 126 -13.74 11.10 5.16
CA LYS A 126 -14.90 10.49 4.46
C LYS A 126 -15.58 11.37 3.42
N ASN A 127 -15.23 12.66 3.31
CA ASN A 127 -15.92 13.57 2.40
C ASN A 127 -15.25 13.53 1.03
N LEU A 128 -15.87 12.84 0.08
CA LEU A 128 -15.49 12.93 -1.33
C LEU A 128 -15.89 14.31 -1.84
N VAL A 129 -14.90 15.08 -2.30
CA VAL A 129 -15.08 16.47 -2.74
C VAL A 129 -14.82 16.66 -4.23
N TYR A 130 -14.16 15.70 -4.85
CA TYR A 130 -13.90 15.71 -6.29
C TYR A 130 -13.97 14.29 -6.85
N PHE A 131 -14.64 14.15 -7.99
CA PHE A 131 -14.65 12.96 -8.81
C PHE A 131 -14.78 13.33 -10.29
N SER A 132 -13.86 12.83 -11.10
CA SER A 132 -13.86 12.98 -12.55
C SER A 132 -13.47 11.68 -13.25
N GLN A 133 -14.06 11.45 -14.41
CA GLN A 133 -13.71 10.37 -15.32
C GLN A 133 -12.91 10.92 -16.49
N HIS A 134 -11.78 10.29 -16.80
CA HIS A 134 -10.88 10.66 -17.88
C HIS A 134 -10.71 9.49 -18.85
N SER A 135 -11.11 9.68 -20.10
CA SER A 135 -10.81 8.76 -21.19
C SER A 135 -9.42 9.04 -21.74
N VAL A 136 -8.70 8.00 -22.14
CA VAL A 136 -7.33 8.06 -22.67
C VAL A 136 -7.33 7.62 -24.13
N PRO A 137 -7.66 8.52 -25.08
CA PRO A 137 -7.67 8.19 -26.50
C PRO A 137 -6.25 7.96 -27.05
N ASN A 138 -5.25 8.67 -26.52
CA ASN A 138 -3.84 8.51 -26.86
C ASN A 138 -3.04 8.15 -25.61
N LYS A 139 -2.42 6.96 -25.60
CA LYS A 139 -1.67 6.43 -24.46
C LYS A 139 -0.23 6.98 -24.37
N ASN A 140 0.21 7.71 -25.41
CA ASN A 140 1.56 8.28 -25.52
C ASN A 140 1.63 9.76 -25.11
N GLU A 141 0.52 10.36 -24.65
CA GLU A 141 0.45 11.76 -24.26
C GLU A 141 0.34 11.90 -22.74
N ASP A 142 1.23 12.69 -22.14
CA ASP A 142 1.16 13.01 -20.71
C ASP A 142 -0.14 13.77 -20.39
N GLN A 143 -0.81 13.39 -19.31
CA GLN A 143 -2.05 14.04 -18.89
C GLN A 143 -1.82 14.87 -17.64
N ILE A 144 -2.17 16.15 -17.72
CA ILE A 144 -2.13 17.09 -16.59
C ILE A 144 -3.57 17.41 -16.18
N ILE A 145 -3.95 17.00 -14.97
CA ILE A 145 -5.28 17.25 -14.41
C ILE A 145 -5.17 18.30 -13.32
N GLU A 146 -5.78 19.46 -13.56
CA GLU A 146 -5.88 20.53 -12.57
C GLU A 146 -7.23 20.48 -11.84
N VAL A 147 -7.18 20.24 -10.54
CA VAL A 147 -8.38 20.21 -9.70
C VAL A 147 -8.59 21.58 -9.06
N GLN A 148 -9.42 22.38 -9.72
CA GLN A 148 -9.71 23.77 -9.32
C GLN A 148 -11.01 23.92 -8.53
N ASN A 149 -11.95 23.00 -8.70
CA ASN A 149 -13.30 23.08 -8.14
C ASN A 149 -13.72 21.77 -7.48
N TYR A 150 -14.66 21.87 -6.53
CA TYR A 150 -15.34 20.71 -5.95
C TYR A 150 -16.43 20.23 -6.91
N ILE A 151 -16.19 19.12 -7.61
CA ILE A 151 -17.08 18.60 -8.64
C ILE A 151 -17.18 17.09 -8.50
N VAL A 152 -18.39 16.55 -8.48
CA VAL A 152 -18.65 15.11 -8.62
C VAL A 152 -19.39 14.90 -9.93
N GLN A 153 -18.68 14.49 -10.97
CA GLN A 153 -19.23 14.39 -12.33
C GLN A 153 -20.36 13.35 -12.45
N SER A 154 -20.25 12.23 -11.73
CA SER A 154 -21.25 11.16 -11.72
C SER A 154 -21.33 10.55 -10.33
N SER A 155 -22.49 10.62 -9.68
CA SER A 155 -22.71 10.03 -8.35
C SER A 155 -22.54 8.51 -8.36
N LYS A 156 -23.08 7.83 -9.38
CA LYS A 156 -23.01 6.37 -9.52
C LYS A 156 -21.56 5.88 -9.62
N LEU A 157 -20.73 6.54 -10.44
CA LEU A 157 -19.32 6.15 -10.58
C LEU A 157 -18.51 6.54 -9.35
N ALA A 158 -18.83 7.67 -8.71
CA ALA A 158 -18.23 8.09 -7.46
C ALA A 158 -18.49 7.09 -6.32
N ASP A 159 -19.67 6.47 -6.25
CA ASP A 159 -19.97 5.44 -5.24
C ASP A 159 -19.17 4.15 -5.46
N ILE A 160 -18.98 3.74 -6.73
CA ILE A 160 -18.11 2.60 -7.09
C ILE A 160 -16.67 2.92 -6.69
N ALA A 161 -16.17 4.11 -7.08
CA ALA A 161 -14.85 4.57 -6.72
C ALA A 161 -14.62 4.60 -5.21
N LYS A 162 -15.60 5.11 -4.46
CA LYS A 162 -15.55 5.15 -3.00
C LYS A 162 -15.42 3.76 -2.39
N THR A 163 -16.15 2.77 -2.92
CA THR A 163 -16.10 1.39 -2.43
C THR A 163 -14.70 0.81 -2.57
N HIS A 164 -14.08 0.93 -3.75
CA HIS A 164 -12.72 0.43 -3.98
C HIS A 164 -11.64 1.20 -3.20
N ILE A 165 -11.82 2.51 -3.00
CA ILE A 165 -10.92 3.30 -2.16
C ILE A 165 -11.02 2.89 -0.69
N GLU A 166 -12.21 2.61 -0.18
CA GLU A 166 -12.41 2.12 1.19
C GLU A 166 -11.82 0.73 1.38
N GLU A 167 -11.97 -0.16 0.39
CA GLU A 167 -11.34 -1.48 0.37
C GLU A 167 -9.81 -1.39 0.37
N LEU A 168 -9.23 -0.55 -0.50
CA LEU A 168 -7.78 -0.30 -0.51
C LEU A 168 -7.28 0.22 0.84
N LYS A 169 -7.99 1.18 1.45
CA LYS A 169 -7.66 1.71 2.77
C LYS A 169 -7.71 0.61 3.83
N PHE A 170 -8.73 -0.22 3.82
CA PHE A 170 -8.90 -1.31 4.76
C PHE A 170 -7.76 -2.34 4.64
N GLU A 171 -7.45 -2.80 3.43
CA GLU A 171 -6.37 -3.76 3.19
C GLU A 171 -4.98 -3.18 3.54
N ASN A 172 -4.75 -1.89 3.27
CA ASN A 172 -3.53 -1.20 3.69
C ASN A 172 -3.42 -1.12 5.21
N ILE A 173 -4.49 -0.76 5.93
CA ILE A 173 -4.50 -0.71 7.40
C ILE A 173 -4.24 -2.10 7.98
N LYS A 174 -4.95 -3.12 7.48
CA LYS A 174 -4.80 -4.51 7.90
C LYS A 174 -3.35 -4.96 7.72
N THR A 175 -2.77 -4.72 6.55
CA THR A 175 -1.37 -5.06 6.25
C THR A 175 -0.40 -4.30 7.15
N ALA A 176 -0.63 -3.01 7.38
CA ALA A 176 0.22 -2.18 8.24
C ALA A 176 0.22 -2.67 9.70
N ILE A 177 -0.92 -3.11 10.25
CA ILE A 177 -1.00 -3.68 11.59
C ILE A 177 -0.10 -4.92 11.72
N TRP A 178 -0.19 -5.87 10.78
CA TRP A 178 0.63 -7.08 10.84
C TRP A 178 2.10 -6.80 10.57
N MET A 179 2.41 -5.84 9.71
CA MET A 179 3.78 -5.43 9.43
C MET A 179 4.44 -4.78 10.65
N THR A 180 3.75 -3.84 11.30
CA THR A 180 4.23 -3.17 12.53
C THR A 180 4.39 -4.15 13.69
N LEU A 181 3.42 -5.04 13.90
CA LEU A 181 3.53 -6.12 14.88
C LEU A 181 4.71 -7.05 14.57
N GLY A 182 4.86 -7.47 13.32
CA GLY A 182 5.96 -8.33 12.89
C GLY A 182 7.33 -7.71 13.13
N LEU A 183 7.53 -6.44 12.76
CA LEU A 183 8.77 -5.70 13.03
C LEU A 183 9.07 -5.58 14.53
N LEU A 184 8.04 -5.32 15.36
CA LEU A 184 8.18 -5.31 16.81
C LEU A 184 8.64 -6.68 17.35
N LEU A 185 8.06 -7.77 16.87
CA LEU A 185 8.42 -9.12 17.30
C LEU A 185 9.83 -9.52 16.82
N VAL A 186 10.24 -9.09 15.62
CA VAL A 186 11.62 -9.23 15.14
C VAL A 186 12.58 -8.51 16.09
N PHE A 187 12.30 -7.24 16.42
CA PHE A 187 13.10 -6.45 17.32
C PHE A 187 13.24 -7.10 18.71
N LEU A 188 12.13 -7.53 19.30
CA LEU A 188 12.14 -8.21 20.61
C LEU A 188 12.92 -9.53 20.57
N ASN A 189 12.73 -10.35 19.53
CA ASN A 189 13.48 -11.59 19.39
C ASN A 189 14.99 -11.33 19.25
N LEU A 190 15.37 -10.34 18.45
CA LEU A 190 16.76 -9.94 18.25
C LEU A 190 17.39 -9.46 19.56
N ALA A 191 16.72 -8.56 20.29
CA ALA A 191 17.19 -8.05 21.57
C ALA A 191 17.40 -9.18 22.60
N LEU A 192 16.47 -10.14 22.66
CA LEU A 192 16.59 -11.30 23.55
C LEU A 192 17.66 -12.29 23.14
N LEU A 193 17.99 -12.40 21.84
CA LEU A 193 19.09 -13.23 21.35
C LEU A 193 20.46 -12.58 21.64
N LEU A 194 20.55 -11.25 21.53
CA LEU A 194 21.78 -10.48 21.76
C LEU A 194 22.06 -10.20 23.25
N ARG A 195 21.04 -10.32 24.12
CA ARG A 195 21.20 -10.12 25.56
C ARG A 195 22.18 -11.15 26.12
N LYS A 196 23.32 -10.67 26.63
CA LYS A 196 24.26 -11.51 27.41
C LYS A 196 23.52 -12.17 28.57
N ALA A 197 23.73 -13.47 28.75
CA ALA A 197 23.31 -14.16 29.96
C ALA A 197 24.02 -13.47 31.15
N LYS A 198 23.23 -13.01 32.13
CA LYS A 198 23.77 -12.69 33.45
C LYS A 198 24.18 -13.98 34.13
#